data_AF-A0A0G1AX60-F1
#
_entry.id   AF-A0A0G1AX60-F1
#
_cell.length_a   1.000
_cell.length_b   1.000
_cell.length_c   1.000
_cell.angle_alpha   90.00
_cell.angle_beta   90.00
_cell.angle_gamma   90.00
#
_symmetry.space_group_name_H-M   'P 1'
#
loop_
_entity.id
_entity.type
_entity.pdbx_description
1 polymer ?
#
loop_
_entity_poly.entity_id
_entity_poly.type
_entity_poly.pdbx_seq_one_letter_code
_entity_poly.pdbx_strand_id
1 'polypeptide(L)'
;MKDGWSVFYITKNAWEEMLRDINNAQSSIYFEQYLFNDLEKGEIGKIFLEALINKAKEGVKVKLLIDSVGSTDFFFSSETVNLEEHGIDLRFHALSRKNILSNIFPNLYRDHRKVLVIDEKIGYIGGVVIGQKMEHWRDTQVRIENDFVPLLKNSFDAIWNSLEKTSARPHQYMNRHLNENAEGFLGNCPREKDKALRKEILSKISRSRKRVWITTPYFVPSRKMVRVIKKAARRNVDVR
;
A
#
# COMPACT_ATOMS: atom_id res chain seq x y z
N MET A 1 1.26 -23.96 2.83
CA MET A 1 0.17 -22.96 2.73
C MET A 1 -0.56 -23.20 1.43
N LYS A 2 -1.88 -23.45 1.43
CA LYS A 2 -2.58 -24.01 0.26
C LYS A 2 -2.80 -23.03 -0.90
N ASP A 3 -2.72 -21.71 -0.67
CA ASP A 3 -3.09 -20.71 -1.69
C ASP A 3 -2.02 -19.63 -1.95
N GLY A 4 -0.85 -19.68 -1.29
CA GLY A 4 0.24 -18.71 -1.51
C GLY A 4 0.02 -17.31 -0.92
N TRP A 5 -0.93 -17.15 0.02
CA TRP A 5 -1.12 -15.92 0.80
C TRP A 5 -1.46 -16.20 2.27
N SER A 6 -1.15 -15.23 3.12
CA SER A 6 -1.42 -15.19 4.57
C SER A 6 -2.08 -13.87 4.95
N VAL A 7 -3.01 -13.88 5.90
CA VAL A 7 -3.76 -12.68 6.33
C VAL A 7 -3.49 -12.38 7.80
N PHE A 8 -3.17 -11.13 8.08
CA PHE A 8 -2.98 -10.59 9.42
C PHE A 8 -4.13 -9.65 9.76
N TYR A 9 -4.74 -9.85 10.94
CA TYR A 9 -5.85 -9.03 11.43
C TYR A 9 -5.48 -8.01 12.51
N ILE A 10 -4.23 -8.08 12.99
CA ILE A 10 -3.67 -7.18 14.00
C ILE A 10 -2.38 -6.62 13.43
N THR A 11 -2.21 -5.30 13.55
CA THR A 11 -1.07 -4.56 13.02
C THR A 11 0.28 -5.10 13.50
N LYS A 12 0.43 -5.36 14.79
CA LYS A 12 1.68 -5.92 15.36
C LYS A 12 2.15 -7.18 14.65
N ASN A 13 1.26 -8.15 14.46
CA ASN A 13 1.62 -9.42 13.80
C ASN A 13 2.05 -9.20 12.34
N ALA A 14 1.42 -8.23 11.66
CA ALA A 14 1.84 -7.86 10.30
C ALA A 14 3.24 -7.21 10.31
N TRP A 15 3.51 -6.31 11.26
CA TRP A 15 4.82 -5.68 11.40
C TRP A 15 5.93 -6.68 11.68
N GLU A 16 5.70 -7.63 12.59
CA GLU A 16 6.65 -8.68 12.94
C GLU A 16 7.04 -9.50 11.71
N GLU A 17 6.07 -9.92 10.88
CA GLU A 17 6.37 -10.68 9.66
C GLU A 17 7.01 -9.81 8.57
N MET A 18 6.56 -8.56 8.41
CA MET A 18 7.17 -7.62 7.46
C MET A 18 8.65 -7.37 7.80
N LEU A 19 8.97 -7.13 9.08
CA LEU A 19 10.36 -6.94 9.53
C LEU A 19 11.18 -8.21 9.33
N ARG A 20 10.61 -9.39 9.61
CA ARG A 20 11.27 -10.67 9.36
C ARG A 20 11.63 -10.84 7.89
N ASP A 21 10.70 -10.57 6.97
CA ASP A 21 10.97 -10.69 5.54
C ASP A 21 11.96 -9.63 5.05
N ILE A 22 11.87 -8.38 5.56
CA ILE A 22 12.84 -7.31 5.25
C ILE A 22 14.25 -7.74 5.64
N ASN A 23 14.44 -8.26 6.85
CA ASN A 23 15.74 -8.69 7.33
C ASN A 23 16.33 -9.84 6.49
N ASN A 24 15.47 -10.69 5.93
CA ASN A 24 15.87 -11.80 5.06
C ASN A 24 16.04 -11.42 3.58
N ALA A 25 15.72 -10.18 3.18
CA ALA A 25 15.81 -9.74 1.79
C ALA A 25 17.23 -9.89 1.22
N GLN A 26 17.36 -10.30 -0.03
CA GLN A 26 18.67 -10.59 -0.67
C GLN A 26 18.98 -9.70 -1.87
N SER A 27 17.97 -9.06 -2.47
CA SER A 27 18.12 -8.38 -3.76
C SER A 27 17.42 -7.03 -3.83
N SER A 28 16.19 -6.94 -3.32
CA SER A 28 15.42 -5.70 -3.42
C SER A 28 14.31 -5.55 -2.40
N ILE A 29 14.03 -4.31 -2.02
CA ILE A 29 12.91 -3.90 -1.19
C ILE A 29 12.28 -2.65 -1.82
N TYR A 30 10.99 -2.72 -2.10
CA TYR A 30 10.18 -1.60 -2.56
C TYR A 30 9.08 -1.37 -1.54
N PHE A 31 9.15 -0.26 -0.82
CA PHE A 31 8.26 0.00 0.29
C PHE A 31 7.54 1.34 0.10
N GLU A 32 6.22 1.27 0.06
CA GLU A 32 5.32 2.38 -0.11
C GLU A 32 4.39 2.51 1.09
N GLN A 33 4.35 3.68 1.70
CA GLN A 33 3.50 3.95 2.85
C GLN A 33 2.83 5.32 2.85
N TYR A 34 1.56 5.32 3.25
CA TYR A 34 0.82 6.54 3.54
C TYR A 34 1.27 7.24 4.83
N LEU A 35 1.50 6.45 5.89
CA LEU A 35 1.89 6.94 7.20
C LEU A 35 3.08 6.14 7.71
N PHE A 36 4.15 6.87 7.98
CA PHE A 36 5.42 6.40 8.49
C PHE A 36 5.93 7.42 9.51
N ASN A 37 5.69 7.17 10.79
CA ASN A 37 6.03 8.07 11.89
C ASN A 37 6.74 7.30 13.01
N ASP A 38 6.97 7.96 14.15
CA ASP A 38 7.55 7.39 15.37
C ASP A 38 9.02 6.94 15.12
N LEU A 39 9.88 7.95 15.03
CA LEU A 39 11.28 7.86 14.62
C LEU A 39 12.26 7.96 15.80
N GLU A 40 11.77 7.99 17.04
CA GLU A 40 12.65 7.91 18.19
C GLU A 40 13.20 6.49 18.38
N LYS A 41 14.31 6.38 19.10
CA LYS A 41 14.97 5.08 19.32
C LYS A 41 14.03 4.11 20.05
N GLY A 42 13.79 2.95 19.43
CA GLY A 42 12.92 1.91 19.98
C GLY A 42 11.47 2.01 19.50
N GLU A 43 11.11 3.07 18.78
CA GLU A 43 9.79 3.19 18.17
C GLU A 43 9.71 2.46 16.82
N ILE A 44 8.49 2.09 16.42
CA ILE A 44 8.28 1.24 15.25
C ILE A 44 8.82 1.84 13.95
N GLY A 45 8.68 3.15 13.71
CA GLY A 45 9.21 3.78 12.50
C GLY A 45 10.72 3.71 12.43
N LYS A 46 11.40 3.97 13.56
CA LYS A 46 12.85 3.84 13.66
C LYS A 46 13.31 2.40 13.43
N ILE A 47 12.62 1.42 13.99
CA ILE A 47 12.93 -0.01 13.79
C ILE A 47 12.85 -0.39 12.30
N PHE A 48 11.79 0.00 11.61
CA PHE A 48 11.66 -0.24 10.17
C PHE A 48 12.75 0.49 9.37
N LEU A 49 13.03 1.75 9.71
CA LEU A 49 14.04 2.52 9.01
C LEU A 49 15.44 1.93 9.16
N GLU A 50 15.83 1.53 10.36
CA GLU A 50 17.11 0.88 10.64
C GLU A 50 17.24 -0.45 9.90
N ALA A 51 16.18 -1.27 9.85
CA ALA A 51 16.18 -2.51 9.08
C ALA A 51 16.45 -2.24 7.58
N LEU A 52 15.77 -1.26 7.00
CA LEU A 52 15.98 -0.87 5.59
C LEU A 52 17.41 -0.36 5.34
N ILE A 53 17.94 0.48 6.23
CA ILE A 53 19.31 1.00 6.14
C ILE A 53 20.33 -0.14 6.20
N ASN A 54 20.15 -1.11 7.10
CA ASN A 54 21.05 -2.25 7.22
C ASN A 54 21.05 -3.08 5.94
N LYS A 55 19.87 -3.35 5.36
CA LYS A 55 19.78 -4.07 4.08
C LYS A 55 20.42 -3.31 2.93
N ALA A 56 20.25 -1.99 2.86
CA ALA A 56 20.89 -1.16 1.85
C ALA A 56 22.43 -1.22 1.96
N LYS A 57 22.99 -1.19 3.18
CA LYS A 57 24.42 -1.38 3.43
C LYS A 57 24.95 -2.75 3.02
N GLU A 58 24.10 -3.78 3.09
CA GLU A 58 24.41 -5.13 2.59
C GLU A 58 24.31 -5.25 1.05
N GLY A 59 23.98 -4.15 0.35
CA GLY A 59 23.86 -4.11 -1.11
C GLY A 59 22.48 -4.44 -1.66
N VAL A 60 21.47 -4.61 -0.80
CA VAL A 60 20.08 -4.78 -1.23
C VAL A 60 19.55 -3.45 -1.78
N LYS A 61 18.91 -3.49 -2.95
CA LYS A 61 18.30 -2.28 -3.54
C LYS A 61 17.07 -1.87 -2.73
N VAL A 62 17.08 -0.69 -2.13
CA VAL A 62 15.94 -0.21 -1.34
C VAL A 62 15.33 1.04 -1.97
N LYS A 63 14.03 0.98 -2.28
CA LYS A 63 13.23 2.12 -2.73
C LYS A 63 12.11 2.40 -1.74
N LEU A 64 12.09 3.61 -1.19
CA LEU A 64 11.13 4.06 -0.20
C LEU A 64 10.25 5.18 -0.78
N LEU A 65 8.95 4.94 -0.87
CA LEU A 65 7.95 5.89 -1.36
C LEU A 65 7.00 6.27 -0.23
N ILE A 66 7.07 7.52 0.23
CA ILE A 66 6.29 7.97 1.39
C ILE A 66 5.34 9.07 0.98
N ASP A 67 4.11 9.03 1.46
CA ASP A 67 3.23 10.18 1.36
C ASP A 67 3.68 11.29 2.35
N SER A 68 4.01 12.47 1.81
CA SER A 68 4.64 13.55 2.58
C SER A 68 3.75 14.16 3.65
N VAL A 69 2.44 14.28 3.43
CA VAL A 69 1.55 14.93 4.43
C VAL A 69 0.96 13.92 5.42
N GLY A 70 0.96 12.64 5.07
CA GLY A 70 0.52 11.56 5.96
C GLY A 70 1.63 11.20 6.94
N SER A 71 2.87 11.44 6.52
CA SER A 71 4.10 11.22 7.27
C SER A 71 4.85 12.54 7.46
N THR A 72 4.14 13.57 7.95
CA THR A 72 4.71 14.93 8.08
C THR A 72 5.95 14.93 8.98
N ASP A 73 5.91 14.16 10.08
CA ASP A 73 7.03 14.04 11.02
C ASP A 73 8.26 13.43 10.33
N PHE A 74 8.07 12.35 9.57
CA PHE A 74 9.14 11.77 8.75
C PHE A 74 9.61 12.73 7.66
N PHE A 75 8.70 13.40 6.96
CA PHE A 75 9.03 14.35 5.89
C PHE A 75 9.93 15.49 6.35
N PHE A 76 9.79 15.96 7.59
CA PHE A 76 10.63 17.01 8.18
C PHE A 76 11.76 16.48 9.08
N SER A 77 11.84 15.17 9.32
CA SER A 77 12.84 14.57 10.18
C SER A 77 14.24 14.64 9.57
N SER A 78 15.25 14.84 10.43
CA SER A 78 16.67 14.72 10.06
C SER A 78 17.04 13.32 9.58
N GLU A 79 16.30 12.28 9.95
CA GLU A 79 16.51 10.89 9.52
C GLU A 79 16.40 10.69 8.01
N THR A 80 15.68 11.58 7.34
CA THR A 80 15.55 11.55 5.87
C THR A 80 16.69 12.23 5.14
N VAL A 81 17.44 13.07 5.86
CA VAL A 81 18.67 13.68 5.36
C VAL A 81 19.71 12.56 5.44
N ASN A 82 20.31 12.20 4.29
CA ASN A 82 21.31 11.14 4.13
C ASN A 82 20.79 9.72 3.86
N LEU A 83 19.49 9.47 3.68
CA LEU A 83 19.05 8.12 3.29
C LEU A 83 19.64 7.68 1.94
N GLU A 84 19.83 8.61 1.00
CA GLU A 84 20.51 8.34 -0.27
C GLU A 84 21.98 7.92 -0.05
N GLU A 85 22.68 8.50 0.92
CA GLU A 85 24.06 8.11 1.28
C GLU A 85 24.11 6.70 1.88
N HIS A 86 23.02 6.25 2.49
CA HIS A 86 22.87 4.89 3.00
C HIS A 86 22.40 3.89 1.92
N GLY A 87 22.28 4.33 0.66
CA GLY A 87 21.84 3.47 -0.46
C GLY A 87 20.33 3.30 -0.57
N ILE A 88 19.54 4.15 0.10
CA ILE A 88 18.07 4.14 -0.01
C ILE A 88 17.63 5.23 -0.97
N ASP A 89 16.97 4.83 -2.06
CA ASP A 89 16.27 5.76 -2.93
C ASP A 89 14.97 6.20 -2.23
N LEU A 90 14.87 7.47 -1.83
CA LEU A 90 13.67 8.03 -1.20
C LEU A 90 12.91 8.94 -2.17
N ARG A 91 11.58 8.73 -2.27
CA ARG A 91 10.68 9.68 -2.94
C ARG A 91 9.48 10.00 -2.05
N PHE A 92 9.01 11.24 -2.18
CA PHE A 92 7.80 11.70 -1.52
C PHE A 92 6.67 11.92 -2.52
N HIS A 93 5.47 11.41 -2.20
CA HIS A 93 4.23 11.73 -2.90
C HIS A 93 3.55 12.98 -2.29
N ALA A 94 2.74 13.67 -3.09
CA ALA A 94 2.04 14.94 -2.80
C ALA A 94 2.92 16.20 -2.73
N LEU A 95 3.91 16.27 -1.84
CA LEU A 95 4.84 17.41 -1.76
C LEU A 95 6.27 16.96 -2.05
N SER A 96 6.98 17.76 -2.85
CA SER A 96 8.44 17.68 -2.97
C SER A 96 9.04 18.85 -2.20
N ARG A 97 10.16 18.62 -1.50
CA ARG A 97 10.92 19.67 -0.79
C ARG A 97 11.24 20.88 -1.66
N LYS A 98 11.44 20.67 -2.96
CA LYS A 98 11.75 21.73 -3.95
C LYS A 98 10.55 22.62 -4.27
N ASN A 99 9.31 22.16 -4.01
CA ASN A 99 8.06 22.83 -4.40
C ASN A 99 7.17 23.19 -3.20
N ILE A 100 7.68 23.13 -1.96
CA ILE A 100 6.91 23.45 -0.73
C ILE A 100 6.36 24.89 -0.80
N LEU A 101 7.18 25.84 -1.25
CA LEU A 101 6.82 27.27 -1.31
C LEU A 101 5.85 27.61 -2.46
N SER A 102 5.80 26.79 -3.52
CA SER A 102 4.96 27.05 -4.71
C SER A 102 3.56 26.44 -4.63
N ASN A 103 3.30 25.55 -3.66
CA ASN A 103 2.03 24.82 -3.55
C ASN A 103 1.11 25.50 -2.50
N ILE A 104 0.40 26.55 -2.93
CA ILE A 104 -0.59 27.26 -2.08
C ILE A 104 -1.81 26.38 -1.75
N PHE A 105 -2.04 25.31 -2.52
CA PHE A 105 -3.02 24.27 -2.23
C PHE A 105 -2.31 22.91 -2.21
N PRO A 106 -2.07 22.28 -1.05
CA PRO A 106 -1.49 20.94 -1.02
C PRO A 106 -2.36 20.01 -1.86
N ASN A 107 -1.72 19.20 -2.69
CA ASN A 107 -2.41 18.26 -3.55
C ASN A 107 -3.30 17.34 -2.67
N LEU A 108 -4.62 17.50 -2.77
CA LEU A 108 -5.60 16.72 -1.99
C LEU A 108 -5.60 15.24 -2.40
N TYR A 109 -4.96 14.88 -3.53
CA TYR A 109 -4.79 13.50 -3.95
C TYR A 109 -3.60 12.86 -3.21
N ARG A 110 -3.90 12.33 -2.02
CA ARG A 110 -3.00 11.58 -1.14
C ARG A 110 -2.73 10.18 -1.72
N ASP A 111 -1.54 9.65 -1.51
CA ASP A 111 -1.28 8.23 -1.80
C ASP A 111 -1.60 7.39 -0.56
N HIS A 112 -2.81 6.83 -0.53
CA HIS A 112 -3.31 6.06 0.61
C HIS A 112 -2.94 4.58 0.57
N ARG A 113 -2.15 4.15 -0.42
CA ARG A 113 -1.74 2.76 -0.61
C ARG A 113 -0.66 2.37 0.42
N LYS A 114 -0.55 1.07 0.65
CA LYS A 114 0.50 0.43 1.45
C LYS A 114 0.95 -0.79 0.68
N VAL A 115 2.16 -0.75 0.16
CA VAL A 115 2.71 -1.83 -0.66
C VAL A 115 4.13 -2.09 -0.18
N LEU A 116 4.45 -3.34 0.12
CA LEU A 116 5.81 -3.78 0.34
C LEU A 116 6.09 -4.96 -0.59
N VAL A 117 7.12 -4.84 -1.43
CA VAL A 117 7.59 -5.92 -2.30
C VAL A 117 9.03 -6.22 -1.95
N ILE A 118 9.34 -7.49 -1.67
CA ILE A 118 10.66 -7.96 -1.28
C ILE A 118 11.10 -9.02 -2.28
N ASP A 119 12.30 -8.82 -2.84
CA ASP A 119 12.96 -9.70 -3.81
C ASP A 119 12.10 -10.05 -5.03
N GLU A 120 11.08 -9.22 -5.32
CA GLU A 120 10.03 -9.49 -6.32
C GLU A 120 9.35 -10.87 -6.16
N LYS A 121 9.43 -11.45 -4.95
CA LYS A 121 8.92 -12.78 -4.59
C LYS A 121 7.88 -12.73 -3.48
N ILE A 122 7.98 -11.76 -2.58
CA ILE A 122 7.04 -11.56 -1.48
C ILE A 122 6.39 -10.19 -1.66
N GLY A 123 5.07 -10.14 -1.54
CA GLY A 123 4.28 -8.92 -1.62
C GLY A 123 3.36 -8.75 -0.42
N TYR A 124 3.20 -7.51 0.04
CA TYR A 124 2.27 -7.12 1.07
C TYR A 124 1.34 -6.02 0.57
N ILE A 125 0.05 -6.15 0.90
CA ILE A 125 -0.97 -5.14 0.62
C ILE A 125 -2.06 -5.16 1.69
N GLY A 126 -2.62 -4.00 2.01
CA GLY A 126 -3.70 -3.89 2.99
C GLY A 126 -3.81 -2.50 3.60
N GLY A 127 -4.21 -2.45 4.88
CA GLY A 127 -4.43 -1.20 5.62
C GLY A 127 -3.33 -0.81 6.60
N VAL A 128 -2.40 -1.72 6.92
CA VAL A 128 -1.39 -1.52 7.97
C VAL A 128 -0.40 -0.40 7.63
N VAL A 129 -0.36 0.62 8.47
CA VAL A 129 0.60 1.76 8.42
C VAL A 129 1.72 1.58 9.46
N ILE A 130 2.75 2.41 9.41
CA ILE A 130 3.85 2.42 10.40
C ILE A 130 3.65 3.59 11.38
N GLY A 131 3.21 3.27 12.59
CA GLY A 131 3.09 4.21 13.69
C GLY A 131 2.59 3.53 14.97
N GLN A 132 3.27 3.73 16.09
CA GLN A 132 3.18 3.03 17.37
C GLN A 132 1.74 2.94 17.90
N LYS A 133 0.94 4.00 17.75
CA LYS A 133 -0.47 4.01 18.15
C LYS A 133 -1.31 2.92 17.46
N MET A 134 -0.84 2.40 16.33
CA MET A 134 -1.52 1.37 15.55
C MET A 134 -1.14 -0.04 15.97
N GLU A 135 -0.22 -0.26 16.91
CA GLU A 135 0.32 -1.59 17.25
C GLU A 135 -0.77 -2.64 17.50
N HIS A 136 -1.78 -2.30 18.30
CA HIS A 136 -2.91 -3.19 18.63
C HIS A 136 -4.17 -2.91 17.79
N TRP A 137 -4.05 -2.10 16.73
CA TRP A 137 -5.17 -1.77 15.88
C TRP A 137 -5.61 -3.00 15.08
N ARG A 138 -6.93 -3.19 14.98
CA ARG A 138 -7.50 -4.18 14.08
C ARG A 138 -7.43 -3.64 12.66
N ASP A 139 -6.63 -4.28 11.81
CA ASP A 139 -6.53 -3.97 10.39
C ASP A 139 -6.55 -5.26 9.56
N THR A 140 -6.30 -5.20 8.27
CA THR A 140 -6.16 -6.37 7.41
C THR A 140 -4.98 -6.15 6.47
N GLN A 141 -3.92 -6.92 6.67
CA GLN A 141 -2.76 -6.98 5.80
C GLN A 141 -2.66 -8.38 5.20
N VAL A 142 -2.38 -8.46 3.90
CA VAL A 142 -2.22 -9.72 3.19
C VAL A 142 -0.78 -9.81 2.72
N ARG A 143 -0.12 -10.91 3.06
CA ARG A 143 1.20 -11.33 2.55
C ARG A 143 0.99 -12.35 1.44
N ILE A 144 1.75 -12.25 0.36
CA ILE A 144 1.52 -12.95 -0.90
C ILE A 144 2.86 -13.44 -1.46
N GLU A 145 2.91 -14.68 -1.94
CA GLU A 145 4.10 -15.34 -2.53
C GLU A 145 3.78 -16.02 -3.88
N ASN A 146 2.77 -15.55 -4.59
CA ASN A 146 2.32 -16.13 -5.86
C ASN A 146 2.38 -15.10 -7.01
N ASP A 147 1.74 -15.43 -8.13
CA ASP A 147 1.77 -14.64 -9.37
C ASP A 147 1.19 -13.22 -9.24
N PHE A 148 0.62 -12.85 -8.09
CA PHE A 148 0.21 -11.47 -7.81
C PHE A 148 1.37 -10.54 -7.44
N VAL A 149 2.53 -11.06 -7.02
CA VAL A 149 3.67 -10.22 -6.60
C VAL A 149 4.19 -9.30 -7.73
N PRO A 150 4.36 -9.77 -8.98
CA PRO A 150 4.69 -8.87 -10.10
C PRO A 150 3.65 -7.77 -10.33
N LEU A 151 2.37 -8.02 -10.06
CA LEU A 151 1.32 -6.99 -10.20
C LEU A 151 1.41 -5.92 -9.11
N LEU A 152 1.74 -6.32 -7.87
CA LEU A 152 2.05 -5.39 -6.77
C LEU A 152 3.27 -4.53 -7.11
N LYS A 153 4.31 -5.15 -7.68
CA LYS A 153 5.52 -4.45 -8.11
C LYS A 153 5.23 -3.42 -9.21
N ASN A 154 4.46 -3.80 -10.22
CA ASN A 154 4.03 -2.88 -11.27
C ASN A 154 3.20 -1.71 -10.70
N SER A 155 2.38 -1.98 -9.68
CA SER A 155 1.61 -0.93 -8.97
C SER A 155 2.52 0.07 -8.26
N PHE A 156 3.59 -0.40 -7.60
CA PHE A 156 4.60 0.46 -7.01
C PHE A 156 5.31 1.30 -8.09
N ASP A 157 5.83 0.64 -9.14
CA ASP A 157 6.61 1.28 -10.20
C ASP A 157 5.82 2.36 -10.94
N ALA A 158 4.53 2.13 -11.17
CA ALA A 158 3.67 3.10 -11.84
C ALA A 158 3.68 4.45 -11.12
N ILE A 159 3.69 4.46 -9.78
CA ILE A 159 3.67 5.71 -9.01
C ILE A 159 5.07 6.23 -8.82
N TRP A 160 6.03 5.36 -8.50
CA TRP A 160 7.43 5.70 -8.44
C TRP A 160 7.89 6.48 -9.69
N ASN A 161 7.61 5.93 -10.87
CA ASN A 161 7.99 6.52 -12.17
C ASN A 161 7.16 7.77 -12.51
N SER A 162 5.92 7.87 -12.03
CA SER A 162 5.07 9.06 -12.27
C SER A 162 5.54 10.33 -11.53
N LEU A 163 6.43 10.16 -10.56
CA LEU A 163 7.09 11.24 -9.83
C LEU A 163 8.37 11.74 -10.54
N GLU A 164 8.81 11.04 -11.58
CA GLU A 164 9.97 11.43 -12.39
C GLU A 164 9.55 12.49 -13.43
N LYS A 165 10.27 13.61 -13.50
CA LYS A 165 9.91 14.78 -14.32
C LYS A 165 9.92 14.52 -15.85
N THR A 166 10.51 13.41 -16.30
CA THR A 166 10.78 13.09 -17.72
C THR A 166 9.97 11.89 -18.24
N SER A 167 9.14 11.24 -17.42
CA SER A 167 8.44 10.03 -17.85
C SER A 167 7.27 10.36 -18.78
N ALA A 168 7.40 9.95 -20.04
CA ALA A 168 6.36 10.01 -21.06
C ALA A 168 5.21 9.08 -20.68
N ARG A 169 4.21 9.65 -20.00
CA ARG A 169 2.96 9.02 -19.53
C ARG A 169 3.18 7.98 -18.43
N PRO A 170 2.35 7.97 -17.36
CA PRO A 170 2.32 6.85 -16.42
C PRO A 170 2.05 5.56 -17.22
N HIS A 171 2.84 4.51 -16.99
CA HIS A 171 2.49 3.19 -17.50
C HIS A 171 1.05 2.86 -17.08
N GLN A 172 0.20 2.59 -18.06
CA GLN A 172 -1.19 2.20 -17.81
C GLN A 172 -1.18 0.99 -16.89
N TYR A 173 -1.95 1.08 -15.80
CA TYR A 173 -2.25 -0.09 -14.99
C TYR A 173 -2.97 -1.10 -15.86
N MET A 174 -2.27 -2.17 -16.24
CA MET A 174 -2.93 -3.29 -16.90
C MET A 174 -3.62 -4.09 -15.79
N ASN A 175 -4.91 -3.82 -15.56
CA ASN A 175 -5.77 -4.67 -14.76
C ASN A 175 -5.73 -6.08 -15.38
N ARG A 176 -4.95 -6.99 -14.79
CA ARG A 176 -4.79 -8.35 -15.27
C ARG A 176 -5.65 -9.27 -14.40
N HIS A 177 -6.70 -9.81 -14.99
CA HIS A 177 -7.35 -11.01 -14.45
C HIS A 177 -6.37 -12.16 -14.70
N LEU A 178 -5.80 -12.73 -13.64
CA LEU A 178 -4.80 -13.78 -13.80
C LEU A 178 -5.43 -15.12 -14.14
N ASN A 179 -6.71 -15.37 -13.86
CA ASN A 179 -7.45 -16.56 -14.32
C ASN A 179 -8.98 -16.35 -14.32
N GLU A 180 -9.71 -17.19 -15.08
CA GLU A 180 -11.18 -17.28 -15.07
C GLU A 180 -11.76 -17.75 -13.72
N ASN A 181 -10.91 -18.27 -12.82
CA ASN A 181 -11.26 -18.94 -11.56
C ASN A 181 -11.29 -18.04 -10.31
N ALA A 182 -11.83 -16.83 -10.43
CA ALA A 182 -12.21 -15.94 -9.31
C ALA A 182 -11.10 -15.16 -8.57
N GLU A 183 -9.82 -15.32 -8.92
CA GLU A 183 -8.73 -14.53 -8.35
C GLU A 183 -8.28 -13.41 -9.30
N GLY A 184 -8.14 -12.20 -8.78
CA GLY A 184 -7.75 -11.04 -9.57
C GLY A 184 -7.20 -9.93 -8.69
N PHE A 185 -6.14 -9.28 -9.18
CA PHE A 185 -5.57 -8.09 -8.56
C PHE A 185 -6.16 -6.84 -9.21
N LEU A 186 -6.63 -5.92 -8.39
CA LEU A 186 -7.14 -4.63 -8.84
C LEU A 186 -6.44 -3.52 -8.06
N GLY A 187 -5.53 -2.83 -8.74
CA GLY A 187 -4.91 -1.61 -8.24
C GLY A 187 -5.84 -0.41 -8.43
N ASN A 188 -5.61 0.64 -7.66
CA ASN A 188 -6.20 1.96 -7.91
C ASN A 188 -5.05 2.96 -8.09
N CYS A 189 -5.03 3.69 -9.20
CA CYS A 189 -4.07 4.76 -9.45
C CYS A 189 -4.73 6.12 -9.17
N PRO A 190 -4.22 6.94 -8.23
CA PRO A 190 -4.83 8.23 -7.86
C PRO A 190 -5.00 9.23 -9.02
N ARG A 191 -4.18 9.11 -10.08
CA ARG A 191 -4.22 10.00 -11.25
C ARG A 191 -5.21 9.53 -12.32
N GLU A 192 -5.64 8.28 -12.30
CA GLU A 192 -6.59 7.77 -13.28
C GLU A 192 -8.01 7.92 -12.77
N LYS A 193 -8.95 8.29 -13.64
CA LYS A 193 -10.39 8.18 -13.38
C LYS A 193 -10.85 6.72 -13.36
N ASP A 194 -9.95 5.78 -13.04
CA ASP A 194 -10.22 4.37 -13.14
C ASP A 194 -11.25 3.98 -12.08
N LYS A 195 -12.40 3.54 -12.57
CA LYS A 195 -13.51 3.07 -11.75
C LYS A 195 -13.53 1.55 -11.69
N ALA A 196 -12.50 0.87 -12.18
CA ALA A 196 -12.41 -0.60 -12.24
C ALA A 196 -12.64 -1.23 -10.87
N LEU A 197 -11.85 -0.85 -9.85
CA LEU A 197 -12.01 -1.38 -8.49
C LEU A 197 -13.45 -1.19 -7.97
N ARG A 198 -13.99 0.01 -8.13
CA ARG A 198 -15.37 0.32 -7.71
C ARG A 198 -16.41 -0.49 -8.48
N LYS A 199 -16.24 -0.63 -9.80
CA LYS A 199 -17.14 -1.39 -10.68
C LYS A 199 -17.12 -2.86 -10.29
N GLU A 200 -15.93 -3.40 -9.99
CA GLU A 200 -15.78 -4.78 -9.56
C GLU A 200 -16.43 -5.03 -8.20
N ILE A 201 -16.20 -4.17 -7.20
CA ILE A 201 -16.86 -4.30 -5.90
C ILE A 201 -18.39 -4.30 -6.06
N LEU A 202 -18.95 -3.37 -6.84
CA LEU A 202 -20.39 -3.32 -7.12
C LEU A 202 -20.87 -4.58 -7.86
N SER A 203 -20.10 -5.08 -8.81
CA SER A 203 -20.37 -6.32 -9.55
C SER A 203 -20.41 -7.52 -8.61
N LYS A 204 -19.40 -7.71 -7.75
CA LYS A 204 -19.30 -8.81 -6.78
C LYS A 204 -20.46 -8.80 -5.78
N ILE A 205 -20.82 -7.63 -5.22
CA ILE A 205 -22.01 -7.50 -4.35
C ILE A 205 -23.28 -7.83 -5.13
N SER A 206 -23.42 -7.37 -6.38
CA SER A 206 -24.62 -7.63 -7.20
C SER A 206 -24.81 -9.11 -7.54
N ARG A 207 -23.70 -9.86 -7.69
CA ARG A 207 -23.69 -11.29 -8.03
C ARG A 207 -23.63 -12.21 -6.81
N SER A 208 -23.43 -11.68 -5.60
CA SER A 208 -23.43 -12.47 -4.37
C SER A 208 -24.73 -13.28 -4.21
N ARG A 209 -24.57 -14.52 -3.74
CA ARG A 209 -25.67 -15.49 -3.53
C ARG A 209 -25.85 -15.91 -2.08
N LYS A 210 -24.80 -15.83 -1.26
CA LYS A 210 -24.80 -16.33 0.13
C LYS A 210 -24.55 -15.22 1.15
N ARG A 211 -23.43 -14.50 1.03
CA ARG A 211 -23.02 -13.46 1.99
C ARG A 211 -22.33 -12.27 1.32
N VAL A 212 -22.43 -11.11 1.96
CA VAL A 212 -21.67 -9.88 1.70
C VAL A 212 -21.30 -9.29 3.06
N TRP A 213 -20.06 -9.52 3.49
CA TRP A 213 -19.55 -8.95 4.74
C TRP A 213 -18.55 -7.85 4.42
N ILE A 214 -18.80 -6.66 4.93
CA ILE A 214 -18.00 -5.47 4.65
C ILE A 214 -17.34 -5.04 5.94
N THR A 215 -16.02 -4.89 5.90
CA THR A 215 -15.26 -4.22 6.95
C THR A 215 -14.68 -2.95 6.37
N THR A 216 -14.96 -1.81 7.01
CA THR A 216 -14.43 -0.51 6.61
C THR A 216 -14.29 0.38 7.83
N PRO A 217 -13.20 1.17 7.96
CA PRO A 217 -13.09 2.17 9.02
C PRO A 217 -14.11 3.29 8.86
N TYR A 218 -14.55 3.56 7.62
CA TYR A 218 -15.51 4.62 7.31
C TYR A 218 -16.58 4.12 6.36
N PHE A 219 -17.82 4.05 6.83
CA PHE A 219 -18.96 3.67 5.99
C PHE A 219 -19.66 4.89 5.42
N VAL A 220 -19.07 5.47 4.36
CA VAL A 220 -19.64 6.62 3.62
C VAL A 220 -19.96 6.20 2.17
N PRO A 221 -20.91 5.26 1.97
CA PRO A 221 -21.17 4.68 0.66
C PRO A 221 -21.90 5.64 -0.27
N SER A 222 -21.58 5.56 -1.57
CA SER A 222 -22.39 6.25 -2.58
C SER A 222 -23.81 5.68 -2.70
N ARG A 223 -24.74 6.47 -3.25
CA ARG A 223 -26.11 6.01 -3.60
C ARG A 223 -26.12 4.71 -4.41
N LYS A 224 -25.15 4.51 -5.33
CA LYS A 224 -25.03 3.27 -6.11
C LYS A 224 -24.67 2.07 -5.23
N MET A 225 -23.72 2.23 -4.31
CA MET A 225 -23.31 1.18 -3.37
C MET A 225 -24.47 0.77 -2.46
N VAL A 226 -25.13 1.75 -1.83
CA VAL A 226 -26.32 1.52 -0.99
C VAL A 226 -27.40 0.76 -1.76
N ARG A 227 -27.67 1.13 -3.01
CA ARG A 227 -28.68 0.46 -3.84
C ARG A 227 -28.31 -1.01 -4.11
N VAL A 228 -27.05 -1.32 -4.39
CA VAL A 228 -26.60 -2.70 -4.65
C VAL A 228 -26.63 -3.55 -3.38
N ILE A 229 -26.20 -2.99 -2.24
CA ILE A 229 -26.28 -3.66 -0.93
C ILE A 229 -27.73 -3.97 -0.57
N LYS A 230 -28.65 -2.99 -0.68
CA LYS A 230 -30.09 -3.21 -0.44
C LYS A 230 -30.68 -4.27 -1.37
N LYS A 231 -30.24 -4.32 -2.64
CA LYS A 231 -30.67 -5.36 -3.58
C LYS A 231 -30.15 -6.74 -3.17
N ALA A 232 -28.95 -6.86 -2.62
CA ALA A 232 -28.44 -8.13 -2.11
C ALA A 232 -29.26 -8.62 -0.91
N ALA A 233 -29.51 -7.74 0.06
CA ALA A 233 -30.35 -8.08 1.22
C ALA A 233 -31.77 -8.54 0.83
N ARG A 234 -32.41 -7.88 -0.15
CA ARG A 234 -33.73 -8.30 -0.69
C ARG A 234 -33.72 -9.66 -1.37
N ARG A 235 -32.56 -10.17 -1.78
CA ARG A 235 -32.39 -11.54 -2.32
C ARG A 235 -32.04 -12.54 -1.22
N ASN A 236 -32.22 -12.20 0.05
CA ASN A 236 -31.88 -13.02 1.23
C ASN A 236 -30.38 -13.38 1.32
N VAL A 237 -29.50 -12.54 0.79
CA VAL A 237 -28.06 -12.62 1.03
C VAL A 237 -27.76 -12.08 2.44
N ASP A 238 -26.95 -12.77 3.23
CA ASP A 238 -26.49 -12.30 4.55
C ASP A 238 -25.55 -11.09 4.38
N VAL A 239 -26.05 -9.89 4.66
CA VAL A 239 -25.30 -8.64 4.54
C VAL A 239 -24.92 -8.14 5.92
N ARG A 240 -23.62 -7.91 6.16
CA ARG A 240 -23.07 -7.36 7.40
C ARG A 240 -22.05 -6.27 7.11
#